data_AF-A0AAE3CBT5-F1
#
_entry.id   AF-A0AAE3CBT5-F1
#
_cell.length_a   1.000
_cell.length_b   1.000
_cell.length_c   1.000
_cell.angle_alpha   90.00
_cell.angle_beta   90.00
_cell.angle_gamma   90.00
#
_symmetry.space_group_name_H-M   'P 1'
#
loop_
_entity.id
_entity.type
_entity.pdbx_description
1 polymer ?
#
loop_
_entity_poly.entity_id
_entity_poly.type
_entity_poly.pdbx_seq_one_letter_code
_entity_poly.pdbx_strand_id
1 'polypeptide(L)'
;VYPSGEHTLSIIEDCYPVQEEEEGEKRKRSKVKRVVTLNKGDRGYLFVHGYQFDRIFRFQPWKLLPGIRSGALAFGRYGDLFVGLLVLGIVMALLNYGIFQYFPLGSVGLNQSLLGLVFPILQFLPLSFLGLSASFWNALLPIFGVLGNGALIFLWAILGGPRVFYLYGRKVWNGLVGTRYNRKASIRGLRDWWRRFSENKVVETKNLRIVYGHTHLTDVILPDELVSFRGRGGEVSLTALNIPAWVKDYTEKHRQKLRATCLYIDDEDELFIGWDWNDRRPFLVPIETVYERMEKGVVSKDTGKKLLSIGWPKSMVELWTEEKVSF
;
A
#
# COMPACT_ATOMS: atom_id res chain seq x y z
N VAL A 1 15.12 -17.93 24.52
CA VAL A 1 14.41 -18.52 25.68
C VAL A 1 13.91 -17.36 26.51
N TYR A 2 12.60 -17.17 26.66
CA TYR A 2 12.06 -16.19 27.60
C TYR A 2 12.36 -16.64 29.04
N PRO A 3 12.49 -15.72 30.01
CA PRO A 3 13.04 -16.05 31.34
C PRO A 3 12.20 -17.00 32.19
N SER A 4 10.97 -17.35 31.78
CA SER A 4 10.03 -18.13 32.59
C SER A 4 10.03 -19.64 32.32
N GLY A 5 10.76 -20.15 31.31
CA GLY A 5 10.86 -21.60 31.07
C GLY A 5 9.55 -22.32 30.66
N GLU A 6 8.41 -21.62 30.64
CA GLU A 6 7.14 -22.15 30.13
C GLU A 6 7.01 -21.92 28.62
N HIS A 7 6.60 -22.96 27.91
CA HIS A 7 6.15 -22.88 26.52
C HIS A 7 4.73 -22.28 26.47
N THR A 8 4.53 -21.05 26.96
CA THR A 8 3.23 -20.34 26.91
C THR A 8 2.91 -19.75 25.54
N LEU A 9 3.84 -19.86 24.59
CA LEU A 9 3.67 -19.42 23.21
C LEU A 9 3.42 -20.63 22.32
N SER A 10 2.15 -20.98 22.13
CA SER A 10 1.75 -21.87 21.04
C SER A 10 1.88 -21.08 19.74
N ILE A 11 2.94 -21.36 18.98
CA ILE A 11 2.98 -20.95 17.58
C ILE A 11 2.04 -21.91 16.87
N ILE A 12 0.80 -21.48 16.67
CA ILE A 12 -0.16 -22.24 15.89
C ILE A 12 0.27 -22.07 14.42
N GLU A 13 0.88 -23.12 13.87
CA GLU A 13 1.20 -23.18 12.44
C GLU A 13 -0.12 -23.15 11.66
N ASP A 14 -0.26 -22.16 10.78
CA ASP A 14 -1.38 -21.97 9.86
C ASP A 14 -2.80 -22.10 10.47
N CYS A 15 -3.20 -21.13 11.30
CA CYS A 15 -4.61 -20.83 11.62
C CYS A 15 -5.46 -20.37 10.42
N TYR A 16 -4.96 -20.54 9.19
CA TYR A 16 -5.79 -20.42 8.01
C TYR A 16 -6.85 -21.52 8.05
N PRO A 17 -8.00 -21.37 7.40
CA PRO A 17 -9.03 -22.38 7.41
C PRO A 17 -8.52 -23.70 6.80
N VAL A 18 -7.92 -24.55 7.64
CA VAL A 18 -7.55 -25.92 7.34
C VAL A 18 -8.87 -26.66 7.22
N GLN A 19 -9.08 -27.24 6.05
CA GLN A 19 -10.26 -28.01 5.75
C GLN A 19 -9.96 -29.42 6.25
N GLU A 20 -10.40 -29.75 7.47
CA GLU A 20 -10.47 -31.16 7.84
C GLU A 20 -11.52 -31.82 6.95
N GLU A 21 -11.06 -32.70 6.07
CA GLU A 21 -11.94 -33.68 5.48
C GLU A 21 -12.16 -34.75 6.54
N GLU A 22 -13.41 -35.04 6.91
CA GLU A 22 -13.70 -36.25 7.67
C GLU A 22 -13.19 -37.45 6.85
N GLU A 23 -12.09 -38.06 7.31
CA GLU A 23 -11.62 -39.36 6.87
C GLU A 23 -12.61 -40.42 7.36
N GLY A 24 -13.76 -40.49 6.68
CA GLY A 24 -14.86 -41.36 7.07
C GLY A 24 -15.85 -41.54 5.94
N GLU A 25 -15.67 -42.62 5.19
CA GLU A 25 -16.61 -43.24 4.26
C GLU A 25 -17.02 -42.51 2.95
N LYS A 26 -16.72 -43.24 1.87
CA LYS A 26 -17.15 -43.02 0.50
C LYS A 26 -18.69 -42.98 0.38
N ARG A 27 -19.32 -41.81 0.52
CA ARG A 27 -20.64 -41.56 -0.08
C ARG A 27 -20.69 -40.20 -0.77
N LYS A 28 -21.04 -40.24 -2.06
CA LYS A 28 -21.30 -39.12 -2.98
C LYS A 28 -22.52 -38.27 -2.55
N ARG A 29 -22.53 -37.74 -1.34
CA ARG A 29 -23.43 -36.65 -0.90
C ARG A 29 -22.55 -35.49 -0.48
N SER A 30 -22.84 -34.31 -1.03
CA SER A 30 -22.23 -32.99 -0.75
C SER A 30 -21.38 -32.99 0.53
N LYS A 31 -20.04 -33.12 0.36
CA LYS A 31 -19.05 -33.19 1.44
C LYS A 31 -19.06 -31.85 2.18
N VAL A 32 -19.75 -31.79 3.32
CA VAL A 32 -19.83 -30.59 4.15
C VAL A 32 -18.45 -30.37 4.76
N LYS A 33 -17.86 -29.19 4.56
CA LYS A 33 -16.53 -28.88 5.08
C LYS A 33 -16.64 -28.17 6.42
N ARG A 34 -15.99 -28.71 7.45
CA ARG A 34 -15.93 -28.07 8.79
C ARG A 34 -14.92 -26.92 8.76
N VAL A 35 -15.26 -25.80 9.39
CA VAL A 35 -14.32 -24.70 9.63
C VAL A 35 -13.66 -24.93 10.97
N VAL A 36 -12.35 -25.14 10.98
CA VAL A 36 -11.56 -25.20 12.21
C VAL A 36 -11.39 -23.77 12.75
N THR A 37 -11.80 -23.55 13.99
CA THR A 37 -11.64 -22.27 14.72
C THR A 37 -10.81 -22.50 15.97
N LEU A 38 -10.01 -21.49 16.34
CA LEU A 38 -9.40 -21.46 17.67
C LEU A 38 -10.49 -21.06 18.66
N ASN A 39 -10.86 -21.93 19.59
CA ASN A 39 -11.90 -21.62 20.58
C ASN A 39 -11.27 -21.10 21.86
N LYS A 40 -11.83 -20.00 22.38
CA LYS A 40 -11.49 -19.39 23.67
C LYS A 40 -12.76 -18.90 24.33
N GLY A 41 -13.08 -19.43 25.51
CA GLY A 41 -14.40 -19.28 26.12
C GLY A 41 -15.54 -19.73 25.20
N ASP A 42 -16.54 -18.87 25.02
CA ASP A 42 -17.68 -19.08 24.10
C ASP A 42 -17.41 -18.61 22.66
N ARG A 43 -16.23 -18.02 22.40
CA ARG A 43 -15.85 -17.40 21.13
C ARG A 43 -15.00 -18.34 20.30
N GLY A 44 -15.32 -18.44 19.00
CA GLY A 44 -14.45 -19.08 18.02
C GLY A 44 -13.72 -18.04 17.18
N TYR A 45 -12.42 -18.20 16.99
CA TYR A 45 -11.57 -17.29 16.25
C TYR A 45 -11.14 -17.91 14.92
N LEU A 46 -11.38 -17.17 13.83
CA LEU A 46 -10.98 -17.51 12.47
C LEU A 46 -10.00 -16.47 11.97
N PHE A 47 -8.76 -16.88 11.71
CA PHE A 47 -7.70 -16.01 11.23
C PHE A 47 -7.65 -16.01 9.70
N VAL A 48 -7.65 -14.83 9.12
CA VAL A 48 -7.77 -14.64 7.69
C VAL A 48 -6.91 -13.47 7.23
N HIS A 49 -6.45 -13.52 5.99
CA HIS A 49 -5.70 -12.42 5.43
C HIS A 49 -6.65 -11.31 4.96
N GLY A 50 -6.40 -10.06 5.36
CA GLY A 50 -7.21 -8.91 4.95
C GLY A 50 -7.27 -8.64 3.45
N TYR A 51 -6.34 -9.20 2.65
CA TYR A 51 -6.41 -9.13 1.18
C TYR A 51 -7.73 -9.71 0.62
N GLN A 52 -8.37 -10.61 1.37
CA GLN A 52 -9.60 -11.28 0.97
C GLN A 52 -10.81 -10.33 0.96
N PHE A 53 -10.78 -9.24 1.74
CA PHE A 53 -11.97 -8.41 2.02
C PHE A 53 -11.99 -7.05 1.33
N ASP A 54 -10.88 -6.60 0.77
CA ASP A 54 -10.83 -5.25 0.18
C ASP A 54 -10.44 -5.30 -1.30
N ARG A 55 -11.26 -4.67 -2.14
CA ARG A 55 -11.07 -4.60 -3.60
C ARG A 55 -9.80 -3.80 -3.94
N ILE A 56 -9.45 -2.81 -3.11
CA ILE A 56 -8.16 -2.10 -3.08
C ILE A 56 -7.06 -2.98 -2.47
N PHE A 57 -7.27 -4.27 -2.25
CA PHE A 57 -6.18 -5.24 -2.02
C PHE A 57 -6.21 -6.41 -3.03
N ARG A 58 -7.27 -6.50 -3.86
CA ARG A 58 -7.39 -7.47 -4.97
C ARG A 58 -6.81 -6.99 -6.30
N PHE A 59 -6.93 -5.71 -6.62
CA PHE A 59 -6.34 -5.15 -7.85
C PHE A 59 -4.91 -4.75 -7.54
N GLN A 60 -3.84 -5.47 -7.90
CA GLN A 60 -2.54 -5.39 -7.19
C GLN A 60 -1.45 -4.46 -7.79
N PRO A 61 -1.60 -3.12 -7.94
CA PRO A 61 -0.46 -2.28 -8.28
C PRO A 61 0.57 -2.28 -7.15
N TRP A 62 0.21 -2.56 -5.89
CA TRP A 62 1.17 -2.78 -4.79
C TRP A 62 1.97 -4.08 -4.87
N LYS A 63 1.74 -4.99 -5.83
CA LYS A 63 2.76 -6.01 -6.14
C LYS A 63 3.90 -5.43 -6.98
N LEU A 64 3.60 -4.42 -7.80
CA LEU A 64 4.60 -3.68 -8.56
C LEU A 64 5.30 -2.64 -7.70
N LEU A 65 4.62 -2.04 -6.71
CA LEU A 65 5.20 -0.98 -5.86
C LEU A 65 6.47 -1.40 -5.09
N PRO A 66 6.59 -2.60 -4.51
CA PRO A 66 7.84 -3.08 -3.92
C PRO A 66 8.97 -3.17 -4.95
N GLY A 67 8.68 -3.64 -6.17
CA GLY A 67 9.65 -3.68 -7.27
C GLY A 67 10.08 -2.28 -7.70
N ILE A 68 9.12 -1.38 -7.88
CA ILE A 68 9.35 0.04 -8.21
C ILE A 68 10.15 0.73 -7.09
N ARG A 69 9.79 0.51 -5.83
CA ARG A 69 10.49 1.06 -4.66
C ARG A 69 11.90 0.49 -4.54
N SER A 70 12.06 -0.82 -4.71
CA SER A 70 13.36 -1.48 -4.62
C SER A 70 14.26 -1.04 -5.77
N GLY A 71 13.73 -0.90 -6.99
CA GLY A 71 14.44 -0.30 -8.11
C GLY A 71 14.85 1.15 -7.82
N ALA A 72 13.90 1.98 -7.37
CA ALA A 72 14.17 3.38 -7.03
C ALA A 72 15.20 3.55 -5.89
N LEU A 73 15.25 2.60 -4.94
CA LEU A 73 16.24 2.58 -3.87
C LEU A 73 17.59 2.01 -4.33
N ALA A 74 17.58 0.94 -5.14
CA ALA A 74 18.79 0.30 -5.67
C ALA A 74 19.59 1.25 -6.56
N PHE A 75 18.92 2.10 -7.34
CA PHE A 75 19.59 3.13 -8.13
C PHE A 75 20.01 4.35 -7.30
N GLY A 76 19.50 4.54 -6.08
CA GLY A 76 19.92 5.61 -5.18
C GLY A 76 19.98 6.99 -5.85
N ARG A 77 21.17 7.63 -5.83
CA ARG A 77 21.43 8.92 -6.50
C ARG A 77 21.54 8.81 -8.03
N TYR A 78 21.89 7.64 -8.57
CA TYR A 78 21.87 7.41 -10.02
C TYR A 78 20.45 7.50 -10.60
N GLY A 79 19.42 7.24 -9.77
CA GLY A 79 18.04 7.51 -10.14
C GLY A 79 17.83 8.97 -10.58
N ASP A 80 18.46 9.93 -9.90
CA ASP A 80 18.33 11.35 -10.24
C ASP A 80 19.06 11.68 -11.56
N LEU A 81 20.18 10.99 -11.85
CA LEU A 81 20.86 11.07 -13.15
C LEU A 81 19.98 10.56 -14.29
N PHE A 82 19.34 9.40 -14.14
CA PHE A 82 18.43 8.86 -15.17
C PHE A 82 17.22 9.76 -15.40
N VAL A 83 16.69 10.39 -14.35
CA VAL A 83 15.64 11.41 -14.49
C VAL A 83 16.16 12.62 -15.26
N GLY A 84 17.37 13.10 -14.97
CA GLY A 84 18.00 14.17 -15.71
C GLY A 84 18.19 13.83 -17.20
N LEU A 85 18.68 12.63 -17.50
CA LEU A 85 18.86 12.12 -18.87
C LEU A 85 17.52 11.94 -19.59
N LEU A 86 16.47 11.51 -18.89
CA LEU A 86 15.12 11.41 -19.43
C LEU A 86 14.58 12.79 -19.82
N VAL A 87 14.69 13.78 -18.94
CA VAL A 87 14.26 15.17 -19.23
C VAL A 87 15.05 15.74 -20.39
N LEU A 88 16.38 15.58 -20.38
CA LEU A 88 17.25 16.02 -21.47
C LEU A 88 16.86 15.36 -22.79
N GLY A 89 16.64 14.05 -22.80
CA GLY A 89 16.25 13.32 -24.01
C GLY A 89 14.90 13.78 -24.57
N ILE A 90 13.90 14.00 -23.70
CA ILE A 90 12.59 14.56 -24.11
C ILE A 90 12.76 15.96 -24.71
N VAL A 91 13.53 16.84 -24.05
CA VAL A 91 13.81 18.20 -24.57
C VAL A 91 14.51 18.13 -25.93
N MET A 92 15.51 17.26 -26.07
CA MET A 92 16.22 17.09 -27.34
C MET A 92 15.31 16.53 -28.44
N ALA A 93 14.41 15.60 -28.13
CA ALA A 93 13.43 15.10 -29.09
C ALA A 93 12.44 16.20 -29.54
N LEU A 94 11.97 17.05 -28.62
CA LEU A 94 11.09 18.16 -28.93
C LEU A 94 11.79 19.25 -29.75
N LEU A 95 13.04 19.57 -29.40
CA LEU A 95 13.88 20.50 -30.17
C LEU A 95 14.13 19.95 -31.58
N ASN A 96 14.47 18.67 -31.70
CA ASN A 96 14.67 18.03 -32.98
C ASN A 96 13.39 18.07 -33.83
N TYR A 97 12.24 17.74 -33.23
CA TYR A 97 10.94 17.84 -33.89
C TYR A 97 10.63 19.29 -34.34
N GLY A 98 10.87 20.28 -33.48
CA GLY A 98 10.68 21.69 -33.80
C GLY A 98 11.59 22.16 -34.94
N ILE A 99 12.88 21.83 -34.88
CA ILE A 99 13.85 22.14 -35.95
C ILE A 99 13.38 21.53 -37.27
N PHE A 100 12.97 20.25 -37.28
CA PHE A 100 12.48 19.60 -38.50
C PHE A 100 11.15 20.18 -39.03
N GLN A 101 10.30 20.74 -38.17
CA GLN A 101 9.05 21.39 -38.57
C GLN A 101 9.29 22.79 -39.17
N TYR A 102 10.17 23.61 -38.57
CA TYR A 102 10.43 24.98 -39.01
C TYR A 102 11.55 25.08 -40.06
N PHE A 103 12.44 24.10 -40.08
CA PHE A 103 13.45 23.89 -41.12
C PHE A 103 13.25 22.48 -41.68
N PRO A 104 12.26 22.29 -42.56
CA PRO A 104 12.08 21.03 -43.28
C PRO A 104 13.28 20.83 -44.22
N LEU A 105 14.37 20.30 -43.67
CA LEU A 105 15.45 19.68 -44.43
C LEU A 105 14.98 18.36 -45.07
N GLY A 106 13.73 17.96 -44.81
CA GLY A 106 13.03 16.94 -45.57
C GLY A 106 12.52 17.52 -46.89
N SER A 107 13.12 17.10 -48.00
CA SER A 107 12.59 17.16 -49.38
C SER A 107 12.68 18.48 -50.17
N VAL A 108 13.47 19.47 -49.76
CA VAL A 108 14.16 20.29 -50.77
C VAL A 108 15.45 19.56 -51.04
N GLY A 109 15.66 19.15 -52.29
CA GLY A 109 16.96 18.72 -52.80
C GLY A 109 17.99 19.83 -52.64
N LEU A 110 18.47 20.06 -51.41
CA LEU A 110 19.80 20.57 -51.16
C LEU A 110 20.73 19.45 -51.60
N ASN A 111 20.92 19.43 -52.92
CA ASN A 111 21.89 18.63 -53.63
C ASN A 111 23.12 18.50 -52.74
N GLN A 112 23.47 17.29 -52.31
CA GLN A 112 24.74 17.06 -51.61
C GLN A 112 25.92 17.58 -52.45
N SER A 113 25.73 17.79 -53.76
CA SER A 113 26.66 18.48 -54.65
C SER A 113 26.76 19.99 -54.44
N LEU A 114 25.71 20.70 -54.01
CA LEU A 114 25.71 22.15 -53.81
C LEU A 114 26.18 22.51 -52.38
N LEU A 115 25.80 21.72 -51.38
CA LEU A 115 26.47 21.77 -50.08
C LEU A 115 27.92 21.28 -50.22
N GLY A 116 28.22 20.23 -50.98
CA GLY A 116 29.59 19.78 -51.26
C GLY A 116 30.48 20.78 -52.01
N LEU A 117 29.90 21.78 -52.68
CA LEU A 117 30.64 22.87 -53.36
C LEU A 117 30.78 24.12 -52.48
N VAL A 118 29.79 24.42 -51.64
CA VAL A 118 29.77 25.63 -50.80
C VAL A 118 30.35 25.39 -49.40
N PHE A 119 30.19 24.19 -48.83
CA PHE A 119 30.79 23.82 -47.54
C PHE A 119 32.31 23.91 -47.54
N PRO A 120 33.02 23.47 -48.61
CA PRO A 120 34.46 23.59 -48.63
C PRO A 120 34.95 25.03 -48.66
N ILE A 121 34.13 25.97 -49.15
CA ILE A 121 34.48 27.39 -49.21
C ILE A 121 34.17 28.08 -47.87
N LEU A 122 33.07 27.71 -47.21
CA LEU A 122 32.71 28.22 -45.89
C LEU A 122 33.60 27.69 -44.74
N GLN A 123 34.16 26.47 -44.86
CA GLN A 123 35.16 25.97 -43.89
C GLN A 123 36.50 26.73 -43.95
N PHE A 124 36.80 27.46 -45.04
CA PHE A 124 37.94 28.38 -45.15
C PHE A 124 37.65 29.80 -44.63
N LEU A 125 36.44 30.05 -44.12
CA LEU A 125 36.07 31.25 -43.36
C LEU A 125 35.81 30.92 -41.86
N PRO A 126 36.75 30.26 -41.15
CA PRO A 126 36.54 29.75 -39.79
C PRO A 126 36.36 30.85 -38.74
N LEU A 127 36.57 32.12 -39.09
CA LEU A 127 36.39 33.29 -38.21
C LEU A 127 35.11 34.09 -38.49
N SER A 128 34.35 33.73 -39.52
CA SER A 128 33.05 34.36 -39.74
C SER A 128 32.01 33.76 -38.78
N PHE A 129 31.14 34.61 -38.21
CA PHE A 129 30.04 34.19 -37.33
C PHE A 129 29.18 33.08 -37.96
N LEU A 130 28.99 33.12 -39.29
CA LEU A 130 28.26 32.11 -40.06
C LEU A 130 29.00 30.77 -40.12
N GLY A 131 30.32 30.76 -40.34
CA GLY A 131 31.12 29.53 -40.37
C GLY A 131 31.23 28.84 -39.00
N LEU A 132 31.37 29.61 -37.93
CA LEU A 132 31.35 29.10 -36.56
C LEU A 132 29.96 28.56 -36.18
N SER A 133 28.89 29.27 -36.54
CA SER A 133 27.52 28.82 -36.33
C SER A 133 27.24 27.51 -37.08
N ALA A 134 27.59 27.40 -38.36
CA ALA A 134 27.38 26.20 -39.15
C ALA A 134 28.16 24.99 -38.60
N SER A 135 29.42 25.19 -38.21
CA SER A 135 30.26 24.15 -37.61
C SER A 135 29.73 23.69 -36.26
N PHE A 136 29.25 24.64 -35.45
CA PHE A 136 28.61 24.37 -34.17
C PHE A 136 27.33 23.53 -34.32
N TRP A 137 26.45 23.89 -35.26
CA TRP A 137 25.22 23.14 -35.53
C TRP A 137 25.50 21.74 -36.09
N ASN A 138 26.48 21.59 -36.98
CA ASN A 138 26.90 20.29 -37.50
C ASN A 138 27.46 19.35 -36.41
N ALA A 139 28.15 19.90 -35.41
CA ALA A 139 28.62 19.11 -34.28
C ALA A 139 27.47 18.70 -33.33
N LEU A 140 26.45 19.55 -33.18
CA LEU A 140 25.34 19.34 -32.24
C LEU A 140 24.21 18.46 -32.78
N LEU A 141 23.89 18.54 -34.08
CA LEU A 141 22.77 17.78 -34.67
C LEU A 141 22.87 16.26 -34.45
N PRO A 142 24.04 15.61 -34.62
CA PRO A 142 24.18 14.18 -34.29
C PRO A 142 23.96 13.89 -32.81
N ILE A 143 24.42 14.78 -31.92
CA ILE A 143 24.24 14.65 -30.47
C ILE A 143 22.75 14.74 -30.12
N PHE A 144 22.00 15.65 -30.75
CA PHE A 144 20.54 15.75 -30.58
C PHE A 144 19.82 14.53 -31.12
N GLY A 145 20.25 13.99 -32.26
CA GLY A 145 19.70 12.77 -32.83
C GLY A 145 19.89 11.54 -31.93
N VAL A 146 21.07 11.42 -31.30
CA VAL A 146 21.35 10.34 -30.35
C VAL A 146 20.59 10.54 -29.04
N LEU A 147 20.67 11.73 -28.41
CA LEU A 147 20.03 11.98 -27.12
C LEU A 147 18.49 12.04 -27.20
N GLY A 148 17.96 12.52 -28.32
CA GLY A 148 16.53 12.55 -28.62
C GLY A 148 16.00 11.24 -29.22
N ASN A 149 16.81 10.18 -29.28
CA ASN A 149 16.39 8.90 -29.81
C ASN A 149 15.32 8.26 -28.91
N GLY A 150 14.20 7.85 -29.50
CA GLY A 150 13.09 7.24 -28.77
C GLY A 150 13.46 6.00 -27.95
N ALA A 151 14.41 5.18 -28.40
CA ALA A 151 14.88 4.01 -27.66
C ALA A 151 15.68 4.40 -26.41
N LEU A 152 16.51 5.44 -26.49
CA LEU A 152 17.24 5.95 -25.33
C LEU A 152 16.30 6.64 -24.33
N ILE A 153 15.34 7.43 -24.82
CA ILE A 153 14.29 8.02 -23.97
C ILE A 153 13.50 6.91 -23.25
N PHE A 154 13.14 5.84 -23.95
CA PHE A 154 12.44 4.71 -23.36
C PHE A 154 13.28 3.99 -22.30
N LEU A 155 14.58 3.79 -22.57
CA LEU A 155 15.52 3.23 -21.59
C LEU A 155 15.60 4.11 -20.33
N TRP A 156 15.75 5.43 -20.48
CA TRP A 156 15.76 6.36 -19.36
C TRP A 156 14.42 6.42 -18.63
N ALA A 157 13.30 6.21 -19.33
CA ALA A 157 11.99 6.11 -18.71
C ALA A 157 11.85 4.84 -17.86
N ILE A 158 12.42 3.71 -18.30
CA ILE A 158 12.44 2.47 -17.50
C ILE A 158 13.32 2.63 -16.25
N LEU A 159 14.50 3.24 -16.40
CA LEU A 159 15.47 3.37 -15.31
C LEU A 159 15.13 4.49 -14.33
N GLY A 160 14.70 5.65 -14.84
CA GLY A 160 14.31 6.83 -14.06
C GLY A 160 12.83 6.84 -13.63
N GLY A 161 11.96 6.14 -14.35
CA GLY A 161 10.51 6.09 -14.07
C GLY A 161 10.18 5.65 -12.65
N PRO A 162 10.82 4.62 -12.07
CA PRO A 162 10.60 4.25 -10.68
C PRO A 162 10.87 5.39 -9.68
N ARG A 163 11.91 6.19 -9.93
CA ARG A 163 12.29 7.36 -9.12
C ARG A 163 11.24 8.47 -9.27
N VAL A 164 10.84 8.81 -10.50
CA VAL A 164 9.78 9.81 -10.78
C VAL A 164 8.47 9.40 -10.11
N PHE A 165 8.09 8.13 -10.26
CA PHE A 165 6.89 7.60 -9.64
C PHE A 165 6.98 7.69 -8.11
N TYR A 166 8.11 7.34 -7.51
CA TYR A 166 8.27 7.41 -6.06
C TYR A 166 8.18 8.85 -5.52
N LEU A 167 8.80 9.82 -6.19
CA LEU A 167 8.87 11.22 -5.76
C LEU A 167 7.55 11.98 -6.00
N TYR A 168 6.96 11.81 -7.18
CA TYR A 168 5.81 12.59 -7.64
C TYR A 168 4.58 11.73 -7.84
N GLY A 169 4.72 10.61 -8.54
CA GLY A 169 3.61 9.71 -8.86
C GLY A 169 2.87 9.23 -7.61
N ARG A 170 3.58 8.90 -6.53
CA ARG A 170 2.98 8.48 -5.26
C ARG A 170 2.15 9.60 -4.62
N LYS A 171 2.61 10.85 -4.66
CA LYS A 171 1.85 11.99 -4.10
C LYS A 171 0.55 12.21 -4.88
N VAL A 172 0.63 12.19 -6.21
CA VAL A 172 -0.51 12.33 -7.11
C VAL A 172 -1.49 11.16 -6.94
N TRP A 173 -0.97 9.93 -6.94
CA TRP A 173 -1.76 8.72 -6.70
C TRP A 173 -2.47 8.75 -5.36
N ASN A 174 -1.79 9.17 -4.29
CA ASN A 174 -2.39 9.30 -2.97
C ASN A 174 -3.50 10.34 -2.92
N GLY A 175 -3.40 11.42 -3.72
CA GLY A 175 -4.43 12.44 -3.85
C GLY A 175 -5.64 11.98 -4.67
N LEU A 176 -5.42 11.21 -5.74
CA LEU A 176 -6.47 10.75 -6.65
C LEU A 176 -7.22 9.52 -6.15
N VAL A 177 -6.50 8.50 -5.67
CA VAL A 177 -7.06 7.19 -5.32
C VAL A 177 -7.45 7.12 -3.86
N GLY A 178 -6.85 7.98 -3.01
CA GLY A 178 -7.02 7.94 -1.57
C GLY A 178 -6.40 6.68 -0.96
N THR A 179 -5.36 6.82 -0.14
CA THR A 179 -4.75 5.69 0.58
C THR A 179 -5.51 5.31 1.85
N ARG A 180 -6.78 5.69 1.95
CA ARG A 180 -7.53 5.60 3.21
C ARG A 180 -8.38 4.35 3.17
N TYR A 181 -8.19 3.51 4.18
CA TYR A 181 -9.10 2.44 4.54
C TYR A 181 -10.54 2.93 4.43
N ASN A 182 -11.35 2.21 3.65
CA ASN A 182 -12.75 2.51 3.47
C ASN A 182 -13.57 1.46 4.22
N ARG A 183 -13.92 1.79 5.49
CA ARG A 183 -14.67 0.90 6.38
C ARG A 183 -15.93 0.33 5.74
N LYS A 184 -16.70 1.14 5.00
CA LYS A 184 -17.91 0.68 4.28
C LYS A 184 -17.59 -0.35 3.20
N ALA A 185 -16.50 -0.16 2.46
CA ALA A 185 -16.05 -1.12 1.46
C ALA A 185 -15.54 -2.42 2.12
N SER A 186 -14.82 -2.31 3.24
CA SER A 186 -14.34 -3.46 4.02
C SER A 186 -15.49 -4.28 4.60
N ILE A 187 -16.50 -3.64 5.22
CA ILE A 187 -17.73 -4.32 5.69
C ILE A 187 -18.41 -5.06 4.54
N ARG A 188 -18.60 -4.40 3.39
CA ARG A 188 -19.21 -5.02 2.20
C ARG A 188 -18.41 -6.23 1.71
N GLY A 189 -17.09 -6.08 1.60
CA GLY A 189 -16.23 -7.15 1.10
C GLY A 189 -16.10 -8.31 2.08
N LEU A 190 -16.13 -8.05 3.39
CA LEU A 190 -16.22 -9.08 4.42
C LEU A 190 -17.54 -9.85 4.33
N ARG A 191 -18.67 -9.13 4.17
CA ARG A 191 -20.00 -9.71 3.93
C ARG A 191 -20.05 -10.58 2.68
N ASP A 192 -19.52 -10.08 1.57
CA ASP A 192 -19.49 -10.82 0.30
C ASP A 192 -18.59 -12.05 0.37
N TRP A 193 -17.46 -11.94 1.05
CA TRP A 193 -16.56 -13.07 1.28
C TRP A 193 -17.22 -14.11 2.18
N TRP A 194 -17.76 -13.70 3.32
CA TRP A 194 -18.34 -14.63 4.29
C TRP A 194 -19.47 -15.43 3.67
N ARG A 195 -20.39 -14.76 2.95
CA ARG A 195 -21.47 -15.43 2.21
C ARG A 195 -20.94 -16.57 1.34
N ARG A 196 -19.91 -16.30 0.53
CA ARG A 196 -19.29 -17.31 -0.37
C ARG A 196 -18.53 -18.39 0.39
N PHE A 197 -17.85 -18.00 1.46
CA PHE A 197 -17.03 -18.92 2.27
C PHE A 197 -17.90 -19.90 3.06
N SER A 198 -19.03 -19.45 3.59
CA SER A 198 -19.92 -20.22 4.47
C SER A 198 -20.96 -21.07 3.74
N GLU A 199 -21.21 -20.83 2.44
CA GLU A 199 -22.25 -21.49 1.62
C GLU A 199 -22.28 -23.03 1.75
N ASN A 200 -21.12 -23.66 1.91
CA ASN A 200 -20.98 -25.11 2.00
C ASN A 200 -20.21 -25.56 3.25
N LYS A 201 -20.19 -24.71 4.29
CA LYS A 201 -19.42 -24.96 5.49
C LYS A 201 -20.28 -24.96 6.75
N VAL A 202 -19.84 -25.74 7.74
CA VAL A 202 -20.40 -25.72 9.08
C VAL A 202 -19.40 -25.08 10.02
N VAL A 203 -19.91 -24.13 10.82
CA VAL A 203 -19.19 -23.43 11.88
C VAL A 203 -19.88 -23.84 13.17
N GLU A 204 -19.10 -24.31 14.14
CA GLU A 204 -19.66 -24.86 15.39
C GLU A 204 -19.93 -23.79 16.43
N THR A 205 -19.17 -22.71 16.40
CA THR A 205 -19.41 -21.58 17.29
C THR A 205 -20.59 -20.74 16.80
N LYS A 206 -21.41 -20.29 17.74
CA LYS A 206 -22.43 -19.27 17.49
C LYS A 206 -21.85 -17.85 17.54
N ASN A 207 -20.68 -17.68 18.13
CA ASN A 207 -20.04 -16.40 18.40
C ASN A 207 -18.66 -16.36 17.71
N LEU A 208 -18.66 -16.02 16.42
CA LEU A 208 -17.46 -16.08 15.59
C LEU A 208 -16.74 -14.73 15.53
N ARG A 209 -15.43 -14.77 15.75
CA ARG A 209 -14.49 -13.67 15.60
C ARG A 209 -13.66 -13.88 14.34
N ILE A 210 -13.81 -12.99 13.37
CA ILE A 210 -12.97 -12.98 12.17
C ILE A 210 -11.80 -12.03 12.43
N VAL A 211 -10.61 -12.58 12.65
CA VAL A 211 -9.39 -11.81 12.90
C VAL A 211 -8.63 -11.64 11.59
N TYR A 212 -8.39 -10.39 11.20
CA TYR A 212 -7.68 -10.04 9.97
C TYR A 212 -6.71 -8.89 10.17
N GLY A 213 -5.92 -8.56 9.15
CA GLY A 213 -4.98 -7.44 9.22
C GLY A 213 -4.59 -6.88 7.86
N HIS A 214 -3.39 -6.32 7.75
CA HIS A 214 -2.80 -5.73 6.52
C HIS A 214 -3.31 -4.32 6.13
N THR A 215 -4.32 -3.79 6.82
CA THR A 215 -4.99 -2.52 6.47
C THR A 215 -4.32 -1.26 7.06
N HIS A 216 -3.24 -1.42 7.84
CA HIS A 216 -2.54 -0.37 8.60
C HIS A 216 -3.40 0.44 9.59
N LEU A 217 -4.64 0.02 9.86
CA LEU A 217 -5.53 0.60 10.85
C LEU A 217 -6.08 -0.50 11.76
N THR A 218 -6.33 -0.14 13.01
CA THR A 218 -7.11 -0.97 13.94
C THR A 218 -8.58 -0.66 13.70
N ASP A 219 -9.42 -1.69 13.57
CA ASP A 219 -10.86 -1.54 13.38
C ASP A 219 -11.61 -2.70 14.05
N VAL A 220 -12.84 -2.42 14.46
CA VAL A 220 -13.78 -3.41 14.99
C VAL A 220 -15.10 -3.23 14.26
N ILE A 221 -15.62 -4.33 13.74
CA ILE A 221 -16.94 -4.39 13.12
C ILE A 221 -17.79 -5.31 13.96
N LEU A 222 -18.85 -4.76 14.53
CA LEU A 222 -19.75 -5.48 15.44
C LEU A 222 -20.82 -6.28 14.67
N PRO A 223 -21.49 -7.24 15.33
CA PRO A 223 -22.46 -8.13 14.66
C PRO A 223 -23.65 -7.42 14.01
N ASP A 224 -24.12 -6.34 14.62
CA ASP A 224 -25.18 -5.47 14.12
C ASP A 224 -24.83 -4.85 12.76
N GLU A 225 -23.56 -4.50 12.54
CA GLU A 225 -23.08 -3.96 11.26
C GLU A 225 -22.89 -5.03 10.18
N LEU A 226 -22.63 -6.27 10.58
CA LEU A 226 -22.40 -7.36 9.65
C LEU A 226 -23.70 -7.97 9.11
N VAL A 227 -24.83 -7.77 9.79
CA VAL A 227 -26.11 -8.48 9.60
C VAL A 227 -25.91 -9.97 9.85
N SER A 228 -26.79 -10.59 10.63
CA SER A 228 -26.77 -12.03 10.92
C SER A 228 -26.71 -12.85 9.64
N PHE A 229 -25.63 -13.60 9.45
CA PHE A 229 -25.54 -14.54 8.33
C PHE A 229 -26.05 -15.90 8.78
N ARG A 230 -27.03 -16.41 8.03
CA ARG A 230 -27.55 -17.76 8.22
C ARG A 230 -26.72 -18.74 7.39
N GLY A 231 -25.78 -19.42 8.03
CA GLY A 231 -25.04 -20.53 7.42
C GLY A 231 -25.81 -21.85 7.50
N ARG A 232 -25.28 -22.93 6.92
CA ARG A 232 -25.87 -24.28 7.08
C ARG A 232 -25.83 -24.78 8.55
N GLY A 233 -24.95 -24.23 9.38
CA GLY A 233 -24.83 -24.53 10.81
C GLY A 233 -25.73 -23.70 11.73
N GLY A 234 -26.59 -22.82 11.19
CA GLY A 234 -27.44 -21.93 11.97
C GLY A 234 -27.04 -20.46 11.86
N GLU A 235 -27.61 -19.65 12.74
CA GLU A 235 -27.29 -18.22 12.85
C GLU A 235 -26.00 -18.04 13.65
N VAL A 236 -25.03 -17.35 13.05
CA VAL A 236 -23.72 -17.07 13.66
C VAL A 236 -23.60 -15.56 13.83
N SER A 237 -23.36 -15.13 15.07
CA SER A 237 -22.99 -13.76 15.40
C SER A 237 -21.54 -13.53 14.98
N LEU A 238 -21.29 -12.49 14.20
CA LEU A 238 -19.99 -12.24 13.58
C LEU A 238 -19.43 -10.91 14.06
N THR A 239 -18.26 -10.94 14.67
CA THR A 239 -17.47 -9.74 14.94
C THR A 239 -16.18 -9.83 14.14
N ALA A 240 -15.76 -8.73 13.52
CA ALA A 240 -14.51 -8.68 12.79
C ALA A 240 -13.50 -7.78 13.51
N LEU A 241 -12.29 -8.30 13.72
CA LEU A 241 -11.20 -7.65 14.43
C LEU A 241 -10.04 -7.43 13.46
N ASN A 242 -9.74 -6.17 13.19
CA ASN A 242 -8.70 -5.78 12.23
C ASN A 242 -7.45 -5.31 12.98
N ILE A 243 -6.36 -6.06 12.83
CA ILE A 243 -5.05 -5.78 13.43
C ILE A 243 -4.18 -5.01 12.42
N PRO A 244 -3.68 -3.82 12.74
CA PRO A 244 -2.84 -3.05 11.83
C PRO A 244 -1.51 -3.76 11.55
N ALA A 245 -1.03 -3.67 10.32
CA ALA A 245 0.34 -4.07 10.00
C ALA A 245 1.35 -3.12 10.63
N TRP A 246 2.36 -3.68 11.30
CA TRP A 246 3.44 -2.93 11.91
C TRP A 246 4.30 -2.28 10.82
N VAL A 247 4.36 -0.95 10.82
CA VAL A 247 5.16 -0.19 9.86
C VAL A 247 6.39 0.35 10.57
N LYS A 248 7.57 -0.06 10.09
CA LYS A 248 8.85 0.53 10.49
C LYS A 248 9.02 1.90 9.80
N ASP A 249 8.22 2.88 10.22
CA ASP A 249 8.33 4.28 9.81
C ASP A 249 8.45 5.14 11.06
N TYR A 250 9.66 5.66 11.29
CA TYR A 250 10.03 6.37 12.51
C TYR A 250 9.61 7.84 12.53
N THR A 251 8.99 8.34 11.46
CA THR A 251 8.52 9.74 11.42
C THR A 251 7.45 9.99 12.47
N GLU A 252 7.52 11.13 13.14
CA GLU A 252 6.66 11.49 14.28
C GLU A 252 5.16 11.44 13.93
N LYS A 253 4.82 11.91 12.71
CA LYS A 253 3.47 11.82 12.13
C LYS A 253 2.91 10.39 12.04
N HIS A 254 3.78 9.39 11.97
CA HIS A 254 3.38 7.98 11.89
C HIS A 254 3.38 7.28 13.25
N ARG A 255 4.18 7.72 14.22
CA ARG A 255 4.16 7.23 15.62
C ARG A 255 2.86 7.58 16.35
N GLN A 256 2.25 8.71 15.99
CA GLN A 256 1.02 9.20 16.62
C GLN A 256 -0.23 8.36 16.28
N LYS A 257 -0.17 7.50 15.25
CA LYS A 257 -1.29 6.62 14.88
C LYS A 257 -1.11 5.25 15.52
N LEU A 258 -2.16 4.69 16.09
CA LEU A 258 -2.19 3.34 16.66
C LEU A 258 -1.90 2.28 15.56
N ARG A 259 -0.61 1.97 15.36
CA ARG A 259 -0.09 1.12 14.27
C ARG A 259 0.72 -0.08 14.76
N ALA A 260 1.21 -0.03 15.98
CA ALA A 260 1.85 -1.14 16.65
C ALA A 260 0.86 -1.69 17.67
N THR A 261 0.04 -2.62 17.20
CA THR A 261 -1.03 -3.23 17.98
C THR A 261 -0.94 -4.73 17.85
N CYS A 262 -1.21 -5.46 18.92
CA CYS A 262 -1.55 -6.88 18.88
C CYS A 262 -2.94 -7.09 19.48
N LEU A 263 -3.55 -8.22 19.13
CA LEU A 263 -4.79 -8.67 19.75
C LEU A 263 -4.42 -9.66 20.87
N TYR A 264 -4.91 -9.38 22.07
CA TYR A 264 -4.86 -10.28 23.22
C TYR A 264 -6.24 -10.93 23.38
N ILE A 265 -6.24 -12.24 23.59
CA ILE A 265 -7.44 -13.08 23.71
C ILE A 265 -7.22 -13.99 24.91
N ASP A 266 -8.17 -13.98 25.84
CA ASP A 266 -8.30 -15.02 26.86
C ASP A 266 -9.73 -15.58 26.89
N ASP A 267 -10.06 -16.33 27.93
CA ASP A 267 -11.36 -17.00 28.02
C ASP A 267 -12.51 -16.01 28.32
N GLU A 268 -12.22 -14.84 28.91
CA GLU A 268 -13.22 -13.86 29.36
C GLU A 268 -13.30 -12.65 28.41
N ASP A 269 -12.15 -12.14 27.99
CA ASP A 269 -12.01 -10.86 27.31
C ASP A 269 -11.18 -10.96 26.02
N GLU A 270 -11.40 -9.98 25.15
CA GLU A 270 -10.56 -9.75 23.98
C GLU A 270 -10.27 -8.25 23.89
N LEU A 271 -9.00 -7.88 23.77
CA LEU A 271 -8.60 -6.48 23.76
C LEU A 271 -7.38 -6.26 22.88
N PHE A 272 -7.19 -5.03 22.45
CA PHE A 272 -5.99 -4.65 21.73
C PHE A 272 -4.92 -4.17 22.71
N ILE A 273 -3.66 -4.51 22.46
CA ILE A 273 -2.52 -3.95 23.18
C ILE A 273 -1.73 -3.10 22.20
N GLY A 274 -1.68 -1.80 22.45
CA GLY A 274 -0.86 -0.85 21.73
C GLY A 274 0.56 -0.77 22.29
N TRP A 275 1.51 -0.32 21.47
CA TRP A 275 2.88 -0.04 21.90
C TRP A 275 3.21 1.44 21.76
N ASP A 276 3.62 2.08 22.87
CA ASP A 276 4.14 3.44 22.84
C ASP A 276 5.65 3.43 22.56
N TRP A 277 6.03 4.02 21.42
CA TRP A 277 7.42 4.12 20.99
C TRP A 277 8.23 5.17 21.77
N ASN A 278 7.57 6.13 22.40
CA ASN A 278 8.23 7.19 23.17
C ASN A 278 8.58 6.66 24.57
N ASP A 279 7.58 6.17 25.29
CA ASP A 279 7.74 5.65 26.65
C ASP A 279 8.20 4.18 26.70
N ARG A 280 8.26 3.50 25.54
CA ARG A 280 8.66 2.09 25.39
C ARG A 280 7.87 1.13 26.29
N ARG A 281 6.56 1.32 26.36
CA ARG A 281 5.66 0.50 27.17
C ARG A 281 4.40 0.12 26.40
N PRO A 282 3.79 -1.04 26.71
CA PRO A 282 2.48 -1.38 26.19
C PRO A 282 1.39 -0.55 26.89
N PHE A 283 0.25 -0.40 26.21
CA PHE A 283 -0.96 0.17 26.80
C PHE A 283 -2.20 -0.55 26.27
N LEU A 284 -3.24 -0.65 27.10
CA LEU A 284 -4.47 -1.35 26.77
C LEU A 284 -5.35 -0.50 25.89
N VAL A 285 -5.88 -1.06 24.80
CA VAL A 285 -6.77 -0.40 23.85
C VAL A 285 -8.12 -1.13 23.89
N PRO A 286 -9.12 -0.57 24.59
CA PRO A 286 -10.45 -1.17 24.68
C PRO A 286 -11.13 -1.24 23.31
N ILE A 287 -11.88 -2.32 23.07
CA ILE A 287 -12.58 -2.55 21.80
C ILE A 287 -13.62 -1.46 21.53
N GLU A 288 -14.32 -1.03 22.57
CA GLU A 288 -15.37 0.00 22.51
C GLU A 288 -14.77 1.34 22.07
N THR A 289 -13.53 1.61 22.46
CA THR A 289 -12.81 2.83 22.05
C THR A 289 -12.49 2.79 20.55
N VAL A 290 -12.04 1.63 20.05
CA VAL A 290 -11.78 1.46 18.61
C VAL A 290 -13.08 1.61 17.82
N TYR A 291 -14.14 0.96 18.27
CA TYR A 291 -15.47 1.08 17.66
C TYR A 291 -15.95 2.53 17.63
N GLU A 292 -15.94 3.23 18.76
CA GLU A 292 -16.35 4.64 18.85
C GLU A 292 -15.56 5.52 17.86
N ARG A 293 -14.23 5.36 17.84
CA ARG A 293 -13.36 6.13 16.93
C ARG A 293 -13.69 5.86 15.47
N MET A 294 -14.01 4.63 15.11
CA MET A 294 -14.26 4.24 13.72
C MET A 294 -15.66 4.62 13.25
N GLU A 295 -16.64 4.67 14.16
CA GLU A 295 -17.99 5.12 13.90
C GLU A 295 -18.07 6.65 13.79
N LYS A 296 -17.56 7.36 14.81
CA LYS A 296 -17.70 8.83 14.94
C LYS A 296 -16.55 9.60 14.31
N GLY A 297 -15.46 8.93 13.97
CA GLY A 297 -14.22 9.56 13.52
C GLY A 297 -13.38 10.15 14.65
N VAL A 298 -13.90 10.25 15.88
CA VAL A 298 -13.24 10.73 17.11
C VAL A 298 -13.81 9.99 18.34
N VAL A 299 -13.10 10.01 19.47
CA VAL A 299 -13.63 9.50 20.75
C VAL A 299 -14.11 10.66 21.63
N SER A 300 -15.09 10.42 22.49
CA SER A 300 -15.59 11.45 23.41
C SER A 300 -14.52 11.92 24.39
N LYS A 301 -14.69 13.12 24.96
CA LYS A 301 -13.78 13.64 26.00
C LYS A 301 -13.73 12.74 27.23
N ASP A 302 -14.86 12.17 27.62
CA ASP A 302 -14.95 11.27 28.76
C ASP A 302 -14.22 9.95 28.48
N THR A 303 -14.36 9.41 27.26
CA THR A 303 -13.54 8.29 26.77
C THR A 303 -12.06 8.68 26.84
N GLY A 304 -11.67 9.85 26.33
CA GLY A 304 -10.29 10.34 26.37
C GLY A 304 -9.71 10.43 27.79
N LYS A 305 -10.48 10.95 28.76
CA LYS A 305 -10.07 10.98 30.17
C LYS A 305 -9.88 9.58 30.75
N LYS A 306 -10.78 8.64 30.44
CA LYS A 306 -10.64 7.23 30.84
C LYS A 306 -9.39 6.60 30.22
N LEU A 307 -9.12 6.85 28.94
CA LEU A 307 -7.92 6.38 28.25
C LEU A 307 -6.63 6.88 28.93
N LEU A 308 -6.58 8.16 29.30
CA LEU A 308 -5.46 8.71 30.08
C LEU A 308 -5.29 8.01 31.42
N SER A 309 -6.40 7.74 32.13
CA SER A 309 -6.33 7.05 33.44
C SER A 309 -5.83 5.60 33.35
N ILE A 310 -6.01 4.93 32.20
CA ILE A 310 -5.47 3.58 31.97
C ILE A 310 -4.09 3.60 31.28
N GLY A 311 -3.45 4.77 31.21
CA GLY A 311 -2.06 4.91 30.77
C GLY A 311 -1.85 5.13 29.28
N TRP A 312 -2.86 5.60 28.53
CA TRP A 312 -2.64 5.97 27.13
C TRP A 312 -1.66 7.15 26.99
N PRO A 313 -0.85 7.17 25.92
CA PRO A 313 0.00 8.31 25.60
C PRO A 313 -0.84 9.57 25.34
N LYS A 314 -0.50 10.68 26.00
CA LYS A 314 -1.25 11.95 25.89
C LYS A 314 -1.40 12.41 24.44
N SER A 315 -0.33 12.35 23.65
CA SER A 315 -0.36 12.71 22.23
C SER A 315 -1.31 11.85 21.39
N MET A 316 -1.55 10.60 21.81
CA MET A 316 -2.48 9.70 21.13
C MET A 316 -3.93 10.03 21.50
N VAL A 317 -4.19 10.33 22.77
CA VAL A 317 -5.51 10.76 23.23
C VAL A 317 -5.92 12.06 22.54
N GLU A 318 -5.05 13.07 22.52
CA GLU A 318 -5.31 14.35 21.84
C GLU A 318 -5.61 14.17 20.35
N LEU A 319 -4.93 13.25 19.67
CA LEU A 319 -5.21 12.90 18.27
C LEU A 319 -6.58 12.24 18.11
N TRP A 320 -6.98 11.41 19.08
CA TRP A 320 -8.22 10.64 19.00
C TRP A 320 -9.46 11.46 19.40
N THR A 321 -9.30 12.51 20.21
CA THR A 321 -10.38 13.40 20.68
C THR A 321 -10.56 14.69 19.87
N GLU A 322 -9.64 15.04 18.95
CA GLU A 322 -9.62 16.30 18.18
C GLU A 322 -9.64 17.60 19.03
N GLU A 323 -9.32 17.51 20.32
CA GLU A 323 -9.17 18.64 21.23
C GLU A 323 -8.04 18.39 22.24
N LYS A 324 -7.37 19.45 22.70
CA LYS A 324 -6.45 19.38 23.84
C LYS A 324 -7.26 19.02 25.09
N VAL A 325 -7.09 17.78 25.56
CA VAL A 325 -7.65 17.36 26.84
C VAL A 325 -6.80 18.02 27.95
N SER A 326 -7.30 19.11 28.53
CA SER A 326 -6.74 19.71 29.73
C SER A 326 -7.25 18.97 30.98
N PHE A 327 -6.34 18.74 31.92
CA PHE A 327 -6.61 18.10 33.20
C PHE A 327 -7.44 19.01 34.12
#